data_AF-A0A417V0T8-F1
#
_entry.id   AF-A0A417V0T8-F1
#
_cell.length_a   1.000
_cell.length_b   1.000
_cell.length_c   1.000
_cell.angle_alpha   90.00
_cell.angle_beta   90.00
_cell.angle_gamma   90.00
#
_symmetry.space_group_name_H-M   'P 1'
#
loop_
_entity.id
_entity.type
_entity.pdbx_description
1 polymer ?
#
loop_
_entity_poly.entity_id
_entity_poly.type
_entity_poly.pdbx_seq_one_letter_code
_entity_poly.pdbx_strand_id
1 'polypeptide(L)'
;MKINEYIKAFYEKNDDIHPLPWIMCRDGFRMSVQVGHGINSIPKHIISAEEWKNGKRYICVECGALNAEEEALKPYAEDSENLLETIYAYVPANLVDVIIKIHGGMMDEEAKNNGDD
;
A
#
# COMPACT_ATOMS: atom_id res chain seq x y z
N MET A 1 -9.24 6.81 4.17
CA MET A 1 -8.57 5.74 4.92
C MET A 1 -7.07 5.94 4.81
N LYS A 2 -6.31 5.74 5.90
CA LYS A 2 -4.83 5.71 5.88
C LYS A 2 -4.29 4.32 5.55
N ILE A 3 -3.04 4.22 5.12
CA ILE A 3 -2.46 2.96 4.66
C ILE A 3 -2.46 1.87 5.73
N ASN A 4 -2.12 2.22 6.97
CA ASN A 4 -2.14 1.26 8.07
C ASN A 4 -3.56 0.81 8.44
N GLU A 5 -4.58 1.67 8.23
CA GLU A 5 -5.98 1.31 8.46
C GLU A 5 -6.46 0.34 7.36
N TYR A 6 -6.06 0.58 6.11
CA TYR A 6 -6.33 -0.30 4.97
C TYR A 6 -5.71 -1.68 5.16
N ILE A 7 -4.41 -1.75 5.46
CA ILE A 7 -3.70 -3.02 5.69
C ILE A 7 -4.34 -3.81 6.84
N LYS A 8 -4.65 -3.12 7.95
CA LYS A 8 -5.32 -3.75 9.10
C LYS A 8 -6.69 -4.30 8.70
N ALA A 9 -7.53 -3.48 8.07
CA ALA A 9 -8.87 -3.88 7.69
C ALA A 9 -8.89 -5.07 6.70
N PHE A 10 -7.89 -5.13 5.81
CA PHE A 10 -7.73 -6.27 4.90
C PHE A 10 -7.40 -7.56 5.65
N TYR A 11 -6.36 -7.57 6.49
CA TYR A 11 -5.98 -8.79 7.23
C TYR A 11 -6.94 -9.16 8.36
N GLU A 12 -7.75 -8.23 8.87
CA GLU A 12 -8.86 -8.58 9.79
C GLU A 12 -9.99 -9.35 9.09
N LYS A 13 -10.14 -9.20 7.77
CA LYS A 13 -11.14 -9.94 6.97
C LYS A 13 -10.59 -11.23 6.37
N ASN A 14 -9.27 -11.39 6.29
CA ASN A 14 -8.61 -12.50 5.63
C ASN A 14 -7.71 -13.23 6.64
N ASP A 15 -8.07 -14.46 7.01
CA ASP A 15 -7.38 -15.25 8.04
C ASP A 15 -6.00 -15.80 7.59
N ASP A 16 -5.43 -15.33 6.48
CA ASP A 16 -4.14 -15.80 5.92
C ASP A 16 -3.38 -14.69 5.16
N ILE A 17 -2.13 -14.98 4.79
CA ILE A 17 -1.22 -14.10 4.05
C ILE A 17 -1.67 -14.01 2.59
N HIS A 18 -2.49 -13.00 2.29
CA HIS A 18 -2.84 -12.62 0.93
C HIS A 18 -2.11 -11.35 0.48
N PRO A 19 -1.76 -11.25 -0.82
CA PRO A 19 -1.36 -9.98 -1.41
C PRO A 19 -2.47 -8.94 -1.25
N LEU A 20 -2.09 -7.72 -0.88
CA LEU A 20 -3.03 -6.61 -0.78
C LEU A 20 -3.51 -6.22 -2.19
N PRO A 21 -4.81 -5.94 -2.39
CA PRO A 21 -5.32 -5.38 -3.63
C PRO A 21 -4.67 -4.03 -3.94
N TRP A 22 -4.68 -3.64 -5.22
CA TRP A 22 -4.23 -2.31 -5.62
C TRP A 22 -5.06 -1.21 -4.97
N ILE A 23 -4.37 -0.22 -4.45
CA ILE A 23 -4.97 1.02 -3.99
C ILE A 23 -5.31 1.85 -5.22
N MET A 24 -6.57 2.21 -5.36
CA MET A 24 -7.03 3.18 -6.35
C MET A 24 -7.43 4.47 -5.65
N CYS A 25 -6.91 5.59 -6.13
CA CYS A 25 -7.24 6.92 -5.63
C CYS A 25 -8.31 7.58 -6.50
N ARG A 26 -8.97 8.61 -5.96
CA ARG A 26 -10.15 9.23 -6.60
C ARG A 26 -9.86 9.95 -7.91
N ASP A 27 -8.62 10.38 -8.13
CA ASP A 27 -8.19 11.00 -9.39
C ASP A 27 -7.74 9.98 -10.45
N GLY A 28 -7.83 8.68 -10.14
CA GLY A 28 -7.42 7.59 -11.03
C GLY A 28 -5.99 7.10 -10.82
N PHE A 29 -5.19 7.72 -9.94
CA PHE A 29 -3.89 7.17 -9.57
C PHE A 29 -4.03 5.80 -8.89
N ARG A 30 -3.19 4.84 -9.23
CA ARG A 30 -3.13 3.53 -8.57
C ARG A 30 -1.70 3.10 -8.28
N MET A 31 -1.56 2.38 -7.16
CA MET A 31 -0.31 1.74 -6.77
C MET A 31 -0.59 0.40 -6.08
N SER A 32 0.35 -0.53 -6.21
CA SER A 32 0.45 -1.69 -5.31
C SER A 32 1.16 -1.25 -4.03
N VAL A 33 0.63 -1.63 -2.87
CA VAL A 33 1.33 -1.51 -1.58
C VAL A 33 1.30 -2.86 -0.91
N GLN A 34 2.48 -3.40 -0.60
CA GLN A 34 2.64 -4.73 -0.02
C GLN A 34 3.41 -4.69 1.29
N VAL A 35 3.12 -5.69 2.13
CA VAL A 35 3.82 -5.95 3.38
C VAL A 35 3.94 -7.45 3.58
N GLY A 36 4.90 -7.91 4.37
CA GLY A 36 5.03 -9.34 4.64
C GLY A 36 6.47 -9.85 4.71
N HIS A 37 6.58 -11.14 5.05
CA HIS A 37 7.83 -11.88 4.94
C HIS A 37 8.28 -11.91 3.47
N GLY A 38 9.51 -11.48 3.20
CA GLY A 38 10.06 -11.40 1.84
C GLY A 38 9.79 -10.08 1.11
N ILE A 39 9.00 -9.17 1.70
CA ILE A 39 8.69 -7.85 1.14
C ILE A 39 9.55 -6.77 1.81
N ASN A 40 9.91 -5.69 1.09
CA ASN A 40 10.66 -4.54 1.62
C ASN A 40 9.83 -3.64 2.58
N SER A 41 9.30 -4.23 3.65
CA SER A 41 8.48 -3.57 4.68
C SER A 41 9.10 -3.65 6.09
N ILE A 42 8.68 -2.74 6.99
CA ILE A 42 9.04 -2.71 8.41
C ILE A 42 7.79 -2.41 9.27
N PRO A 43 7.45 -3.26 10.25
CA PRO A 43 8.03 -4.59 10.49
C PRO A 43 7.72 -5.53 9.31
N LYS A 44 8.35 -6.71 9.25
CA LYS A 44 8.05 -7.67 8.18
C LYS A 44 6.64 -8.25 8.28
N HIS A 45 6.04 -8.27 9.46
CA HIS A 45 4.72 -8.85 9.64
C HIS A 45 4.03 -8.30 10.89
N ILE A 46 2.74 -7.97 10.76
CA ILE A 46 1.83 -7.68 11.88
C ILE A 46 0.62 -8.60 11.69
N ILE A 47 0.65 -9.77 12.32
CA ILE A 47 -0.30 -10.86 12.06
C ILE A 47 -1.46 -10.91 13.02
N SER A 48 -1.28 -10.39 14.21
CA SER A 48 -2.28 -10.55 15.26
C SER A 48 -3.05 -9.26 15.49
N ALA A 49 -4.36 -9.40 15.70
CA ALA A 49 -5.21 -8.31 16.18
C ALA A 49 -4.65 -7.70 17.48
N GLU A 50 -3.97 -8.50 18.30
CA GLU A 50 -3.32 -8.05 19.53
C GLU A 50 -2.14 -7.09 19.27
N GLU A 51 -1.30 -7.35 18.28
CA GLU A 51 -0.23 -6.42 17.89
C GLU A 51 -0.78 -5.09 17.41
N TRP A 52 -1.86 -5.11 16.61
CA TRP A 52 -2.55 -3.90 16.19
C TRP A 52 -3.16 -3.13 17.38
N LYS A 53 -3.75 -3.84 18.36
CA LYS A 53 -4.28 -3.25 19.61
C LYS A 53 -3.18 -2.60 20.44
N ASN A 54 -2.01 -3.23 20.50
CA ASN A 54 -0.81 -2.71 21.18
C ASN A 54 -0.11 -1.58 20.41
N GLY A 55 -0.75 -1.03 19.37
CA GLY A 55 -0.25 0.13 18.65
C GLY A 55 0.84 -0.16 17.63
N LYS A 56 1.16 -1.43 17.33
CA LYS A 56 2.09 -1.74 16.23
C LYS A 56 1.50 -1.29 14.90
N ARG A 57 2.33 -0.69 14.07
CA ARG A 57 2.00 -0.18 12.74
C ARG A 57 3.18 -0.45 11.81
N TYR A 58 2.90 -0.55 10.52
CA TYR A 58 3.93 -0.48 9.50
C TYR A 58 4.50 0.93 9.45
N ILE A 59 5.82 1.00 9.61
CA ILE A 59 6.63 2.21 9.49
C ILE A 59 7.04 2.38 8.02
N CYS A 60 7.38 1.28 7.36
CA CYS A 60 7.72 1.23 5.95
C CYS A 60 6.95 0.12 5.24
N VAL A 61 6.63 0.35 3.96
CA VAL A 61 5.93 -0.57 3.07
C VAL A 61 6.67 -0.65 1.74
N GLU A 62 6.41 -1.69 0.95
CA GLU A 62 6.87 -1.76 -0.43
C GLU A 62 5.78 -1.23 -1.36
N CYS A 63 6.15 -0.37 -2.31
CA CYS A 63 5.23 0.10 -3.36
C CYS A 63 5.70 -0.38 -4.74
N GLY A 64 4.81 -0.39 -5.72
CA GLY A 64 5.15 -0.73 -7.10
C GLY A 64 3.94 -0.70 -8.03
N ALA A 65 4.16 -1.08 -9.29
CA ALA A 65 3.13 -1.16 -10.33
C ALA A 65 2.26 0.12 -10.41
N LEU A 66 2.92 1.27 -10.51
CA LEU A 66 2.26 2.57 -10.61
C LEU A 66 1.63 2.73 -12.00
N ASN A 67 0.51 3.46 -12.11
CA ASN A 67 -0.03 3.84 -13.42
C ASN A 67 0.39 5.24 -13.89
N ALA A 68 1.03 6.02 -13.02
CA ALA A 68 1.62 7.31 -13.31
C ALA A 68 2.83 7.52 -12.38
N GLU A 69 3.80 8.33 -12.81
CA GLU A 69 4.95 8.63 -11.97
C GLU A 69 4.54 9.46 -10.75
N GLU A 70 5.18 9.17 -9.61
CA GLU A 70 5.08 9.97 -8.39
C GLU A 70 6.49 10.37 -7.96
N GLU A 71 6.79 11.67 -8.08
CA GLU A 71 8.11 12.26 -7.76
C GLU A 71 8.55 11.91 -6.34
N ALA A 72 7.61 11.88 -5.38
CA ALA A 72 7.91 11.56 -4.00
C ALA A 72 8.42 10.12 -3.80
N LEU A 73 8.13 9.21 -4.73
CA LEU A 73 8.58 7.82 -4.68
C LEU A 73 9.94 7.59 -5.33
N LYS A 74 10.40 8.46 -6.24
CA LYS A 74 11.67 8.28 -6.97
C LYS A 74 12.88 7.92 -6.10
N PRO A 75 13.09 8.50 -4.91
CA PRO A 75 14.22 8.15 -4.05
C PRO A 75 14.22 6.71 -3.52
N TYR A 76 13.09 6.01 -3.63
CA TYR A 76 12.91 4.64 -3.14
C TYR A 76 12.95 3.58 -4.25
N ALA A 77 13.04 4.00 -5.52
CA ALA A 77 13.07 3.11 -6.67
C ALA A 77 14.32 2.23 -6.66
N GLU A 78 14.15 0.92 -6.86
CA GLU A 78 15.26 -0.01 -7.11
C GLU A 78 15.84 0.15 -8.53
N ASP A 79 15.00 0.60 -9.47
CA ASP A 79 15.36 0.95 -10.85
C ASP A 79 14.84 2.36 -11.17
N SER A 80 15.75 3.33 -11.23
CA SER A 80 15.44 4.73 -11.52
C SER A 80 15.08 4.98 -12.98
N GLU A 81 15.39 4.05 -13.89
CA GLU A 81 15.12 4.19 -15.33
C GLU A 81 13.73 3.65 -15.71
N ASN A 82 13.08 2.87 -14.82
CA ASN A 82 11.76 2.28 -15.06
C ASN A 82 10.80 2.48 -13.88
N LEU A 83 10.43 3.74 -13.62
CA LEU A 83 9.63 4.13 -12.45
C LEU A 83 8.23 3.50 -12.39
N LEU A 84 7.59 3.21 -13.51
CA LEU A 84 6.24 2.62 -13.47
C LEU A 84 6.24 1.13 -13.11
N GLU A 85 7.34 0.43 -13.37
CA GLU A 85 7.47 -1.03 -13.21
C GLU A 85 8.64 -1.44 -12.29
N THR A 86 9.06 -0.54 -11.39
CA THR A 86 10.08 -0.83 -10.37
C THR A 86 9.45 -1.12 -9.00
N ILE A 87 10.25 -1.74 -8.14
CA ILE A 87 9.97 -1.83 -6.71
C ILE A 87 10.43 -0.53 -6.05
N TYR A 88 9.56 0.01 -5.21
CA TYR A 88 9.89 1.10 -4.30
C TYR A 88 10.04 0.52 -2.90
N ALA A 89 11.29 0.30 -2.48
CA ALA A 89 11.60 -0.42 -1.26
C ALA A 89 11.56 0.49 -0.03
N TYR A 90 11.02 -0.02 1.09
CA TYR A 90 11.01 0.65 2.40
C TYR A 90 10.42 2.08 2.41
N VAL A 91 9.40 2.33 1.59
CA VAL A 91 8.70 3.62 1.52
C VAL A 91 8.02 3.91 2.86
N PRO A 92 8.24 5.08 3.48
CA PRO A 92 7.59 5.44 4.72
C PRO A 92 6.06 5.44 4.60
N ALA A 93 5.36 4.78 5.52
CA ALA A 93 3.90 4.66 5.47
C ALA A 93 3.19 6.02 5.54
N ASN A 94 3.77 6.99 6.25
CA ASN A 94 3.27 8.36 6.29
C ASN A 94 3.43 9.10 4.95
N LEU A 95 4.45 8.76 4.15
CA LEU A 95 4.60 9.30 2.80
C LEU A 95 3.51 8.75 1.88
N VAL A 96 3.22 7.46 1.97
CA VAL A 96 2.11 6.83 1.24
C VAL A 96 0.77 7.49 1.59
N ASP A 97 0.52 7.77 2.88
CA ASP A 97 -0.66 8.53 3.31
C ASP A 97 -0.74 9.92 2.65
N VAL A 98 0.39 10.61 2.51
CA VAL A 98 0.46 11.94 1.86
C VAL A 98 0.16 11.82 0.37
N ILE A 99 0.76 10.87 -0.34
CA ILE A 99 0.53 10.62 -1.76
C ILE A 99 -0.96 10.30 -2.00
N ILE A 100 -1.53 9.36 -1.25
CA ILE A 100 -2.96 9.04 -1.31
C ILE A 100 -3.83 10.29 -1.11
N LYS A 101 -3.48 11.14 -0.14
CA LYS A 101 -4.22 12.38 0.12
C LYS A 101 -4.14 13.37 -1.03
N ILE A 102 -2.96 13.52 -1.66
CA ILE A 102 -2.76 14.38 -2.83
C ILE A 102 -3.63 13.89 -4.00
N HIS A 103 -3.74 12.58 -4.18
CA HIS A 103 -4.59 11.92 -5.18
C HIS A 103 -6.08 11.84 -4.80
N GLY A 104 -6.54 12.66 -3.85
CA GLY A 104 -7.95 12.76 -3.48
C GLY A 104 -8.47 11.67 -2.53
N GLY A 105 -7.58 10.82 -2.02
CA GLY A 105 -7.90 9.70 -1.12
C GLY A 105 -8.19 8.40 -1.85
N MET A 106 -8.18 7.28 -1.11
CA MET A 106 -8.57 5.97 -1.64
C MET A 106 -10.04 5.98 -2.08
N MET A 107 -10.34 5.29 -3.18
CA MET A 107 -11.69 4.91 -3.54
C MET A 107 -12.18 3.84 -2.55
N ASP A 108 -13.44 3.94 -2.12
CA ASP A 108 -14.04 2.93 -1.26
C ASP A 108 -14.24 1.62 -2.04
N GLU A 109 -13.98 0.46 -1.40
CA GLU A 109 -14.02 -0.88 -2.02
C GLU A 109 -15.35 -1.21 -2.70
N GLU A 110 -16.45 -0.53 -2.34
CA GLU A 110 -17.78 -0.77 -2.92
C GLU A 110 -17.86 -0.45 -4.42
N ALA A 111 -16.90 0.28 -4.99
CA ALA A 111 -16.89 0.60 -6.42
C ALA A 111 -16.36 -0.54 -7.31
N LYS A 112 -15.82 -1.64 -6.77
CA LYS A 112 -15.19 -2.72 -7.56
C LYS A 112 -15.97 -4.03 -7.67
N ASN A 113 -17.09 -4.20 -6.96
CA ASN A 113 -17.90 -5.42 -7.12
C ASN A 113 -18.90 -5.36 -8.30
N ASN A 114 -18.82 -4.35 -9.16
CA ASN A 114 -19.73 -4.17 -10.31
C ASN A 114 -18.98 -3.98 -11.66
N GLY A 115 -17.96 -4.80 -11.91
CA GLY A 115 -17.30 -4.94 -13.21
C GLY A 115 -16.00 -5.72 -13.02
N ASP A 116 -15.82 -6.94 -13.52
CA ASP A 116 -16.20 -7.41 -14.86
C ASP A 116 -16.51 -8.91 -14.90
N ASP A 117 -17.43 -9.24 -15.81
CA ASP A 117 -17.71 -10.57 -16.41
C ASP A 117 -16.51 -11.12 -17.21
#